data_AF-A0A2T2R182-F1
#
_entry.id   AF-A0A2T2R182-F1
#
_cell.length_a   1.000
_cell.length_b   1.000
_cell.length_c   1.000
_cell.angle_alpha   90.00
_cell.angle_beta   90.00
_cell.angle_gamma   90.00
#
_symmetry.space_group_name_H-M   'P 1'
#
loop_
_entity.id
_entity.type
_entity.pdbx_description
1 polymer ?
#
loop_
_entity_poly.entity_id
_entity_poly.type
_entity_poly.pdbx_seq_one_letter_code
_entity_poly.pdbx_strand_id
1 'polypeptide(L)'
;IFIASTSPGSDGFVKIANDLSRDVNLAGWHLRTAEGVSTLPDYTIVSARDSVTISNRGTDFSRVSQAQLLYPDGRVADSYRSDRRDKQDGSAESISSGEIDTDTTTVTVNEDSEQGSENENNSDSAEDKTQESSATNTNLQKLFTTSSQQAAASQANPGSYFWRWAGLLTLVVAAGVSVAVAVSRYAVTTDTEDKLAETFNINEM
;
A
#
# COMPACT_ATOMS: atom_id res chain seq x y z
N ILE A 1 -1.61 2.93 -15.71
CA ILE A 1 -1.90 2.95 -14.25
C ILE A 1 -3.28 3.56 -14.04
N PHE A 2 -4.16 2.84 -13.37
CA PHE A 2 -5.55 3.26 -13.14
C PHE A 2 -6.14 2.55 -11.90
N ILE A 3 -7.26 3.05 -11.39
CA ILE A 3 -8.02 2.45 -10.30
C ILE A 3 -8.94 1.37 -10.89
N ALA A 4 -8.62 0.10 -10.62
CA ALA A 4 -9.31 -1.05 -11.18
C ALA A 4 -10.57 -1.45 -10.39
N SER A 5 -10.67 -1.17 -9.11
CA SER A 5 -11.92 -1.35 -8.35
C SER A 5 -11.81 -0.70 -6.98
N THR A 6 -12.97 -0.42 -6.38
CA THR A 6 -13.08 -0.05 -4.97
C THR A 6 -14.07 -0.97 -4.26
N SER A 7 -13.81 -1.24 -2.99
CA SER A 7 -14.75 -1.88 -2.07
C SER A 7 -14.96 -0.95 -0.87
N PRO A 8 -16.19 -0.55 -0.54
CA PRO A 8 -16.47 0.29 0.62
C PRO A 8 -16.39 -0.50 1.94
N GLY A 9 -16.40 0.21 3.07
CA GLY A 9 -16.44 -0.38 4.41
C GLY A 9 -15.09 -0.38 5.14
N SER A 10 -15.11 -0.80 6.40
CA SER A 10 -13.93 -0.86 7.28
C SER A 10 -12.86 -1.83 6.79
N ASP A 11 -13.28 -2.89 6.09
CA ASP A 11 -12.41 -3.86 5.41
C ASP A 11 -12.38 -3.62 3.90
N GLY A 12 -12.79 -2.42 3.48
CA GLY A 12 -12.76 -1.99 2.10
C GLY A 12 -11.33 -1.84 1.57
N PHE A 13 -11.24 -1.63 0.26
CA PHE A 13 -9.97 -1.48 -0.42
C PHE A 13 -10.09 -0.65 -1.69
N VAL A 14 -8.95 -0.16 -2.17
CA VAL A 14 -8.77 0.38 -3.50
C VAL A 14 -7.75 -0.47 -4.24
N LYS A 15 -8.14 -1.04 -5.38
CA LYS A 15 -7.27 -1.82 -6.25
C LYS A 15 -6.74 -0.91 -7.35
N ILE A 16 -5.42 -0.77 -7.44
CA ILE A 16 -4.74 -0.01 -8.48
C ILE A 16 -4.07 -1.01 -9.42
N ALA A 17 -4.29 -0.87 -10.72
CA ALA A 17 -3.73 -1.76 -11.74
C ALA A 17 -2.75 -1.03 -12.66
N ASN A 18 -1.77 -1.79 -13.14
CA ASN A 18 -0.77 -1.36 -14.10
C ASN A 18 -0.94 -2.12 -15.42
N ASP A 19 -1.48 -1.45 -16.42
CA ASP A 19 -1.56 -1.94 -17.80
C ASP A 19 -0.27 -1.74 -18.60
N LEU A 20 0.75 -1.09 -18.05
CA LEU A 20 2.01 -0.89 -18.76
C LEU A 20 2.83 -2.19 -18.78
N SER A 21 3.73 -2.30 -19.75
CA SER A 21 4.72 -3.39 -19.85
C SER A 21 5.96 -3.17 -18.99
N ARG A 22 5.90 -2.25 -18.01
CA ARG A 22 7.00 -1.92 -17.10
C ARG A 22 6.44 -1.71 -15.70
N ASP A 23 7.30 -1.93 -14.71
CA ASP A 23 6.97 -1.64 -13.31
C ASP A 23 6.81 -0.13 -13.10
N VAL A 24 5.93 0.25 -12.19
CA VAL A 24 5.70 1.64 -11.84
C VAL A 24 5.83 1.82 -10.33
N ASN A 25 6.68 2.78 -9.94
CA ASN A 25 6.79 3.23 -8.57
C ASN A 25 5.69 4.26 -8.26
N LEU A 26 4.84 3.94 -7.29
CA LEU A 26 3.77 4.79 -6.79
C LEU A 26 4.14 5.53 -5.48
N ALA A 27 5.41 5.49 -5.08
CA ALA A 27 5.92 6.25 -3.94
C ALA A 27 5.53 7.74 -4.03
N GLY A 28 4.92 8.26 -2.95
CA GLY A 28 4.52 9.66 -2.87
C GLY A 28 3.29 10.03 -3.69
N TRP A 29 2.68 9.10 -4.43
CA TRP A 29 1.39 9.35 -5.08
C TRP A 29 0.31 9.51 -4.02
N HIS A 30 -0.77 10.22 -4.36
CA HIS A 30 -1.88 10.42 -3.44
C HIS A 30 -3.14 9.72 -3.92
N LEU A 31 -3.84 9.09 -2.98
CA LEU A 31 -5.17 8.55 -3.16
C LEU A 31 -6.16 9.52 -2.49
N ARG A 32 -6.97 10.21 -3.30
CA ARG A 32 -8.00 11.14 -2.83
C ARG A 32 -9.38 10.50 -2.91
N THR A 33 -10.13 10.58 -1.83
CA THR A 33 -11.54 10.17 -1.76
C THR A 33 -12.40 11.37 -1.32
N ALA A 34 -13.70 11.16 -1.14
CA ALA A 34 -14.57 12.19 -0.54
C ALA A 34 -14.21 12.49 0.93
N GLU A 35 -13.55 11.56 1.61
CA GLU A 35 -13.27 11.65 3.05
C GLU A 35 -11.88 12.23 3.35
N GLY A 36 -10.96 12.18 2.38
CA GLY A 36 -9.63 12.74 2.58
C GLY A 36 -8.64 12.39 1.48
N VAL A 37 -7.37 12.64 1.78
CA VAL A 37 -6.24 12.35 0.92
C VAL A 37 -5.23 11.54 1.73
N SER A 38 -4.82 10.39 1.20
CA SER A 38 -3.77 9.55 1.79
C SER A 38 -2.60 9.44 0.82
N THR A 39 -1.38 9.59 1.32
CA THR A 39 -0.16 9.38 0.52
C THR A 39 0.23 7.91 0.53
N LEU A 40 0.60 7.37 -0.62
CA LEU A 40 1.08 6.00 -0.74
C LEU A 40 2.51 5.87 -0.20
N PRO A 41 2.84 4.79 0.55
CA PRO A 41 4.17 4.57 1.10
C PRO A 41 5.29 4.54 0.05
N ASP A 42 6.51 4.89 0.46
CA ASP A 42 7.70 5.02 -0.39
C ASP A 42 8.16 3.74 -1.11
N TYR A 43 7.62 2.59 -0.73
CA TYR A 43 7.95 1.27 -1.28
C TYR A 43 6.79 0.63 -2.06
N THR A 44 5.82 1.45 -2.52
CA THR A 44 4.68 0.96 -3.29
C THR A 44 5.04 0.81 -4.76
N ILE A 45 5.43 -0.39 -5.19
CA ILE A 45 5.73 -0.71 -6.61
C ILE A 45 4.62 -1.61 -7.16
N VAL A 46 4.13 -1.29 -8.35
CA VAL A 46 3.19 -2.13 -9.09
C VAL A 46 3.89 -2.70 -10.31
N SER A 47 4.05 -4.03 -10.33
CA SER A 47 4.70 -4.75 -11.42
C SER A 47 3.96 -4.54 -12.75
N ALA A 48 4.68 -4.75 -13.85
CA ALA A 48 4.08 -4.76 -15.18
C ALA A 48 2.89 -5.74 -15.25
N ARG A 49 1.77 -5.30 -15.83
CA ARG A 49 0.54 -6.11 -15.98
C ARG A 49 -0.06 -6.64 -14.67
N ASP A 50 0.30 -6.07 -13.52
CA ASP A 50 -0.17 -6.51 -12.21
C ASP A 50 -1.03 -5.43 -11.52
N SER A 51 -1.46 -5.72 -10.29
CA SER A 51 -2.28 -4.83 -9.47
C SER A 51 -1.91 -4.91 -7.99
N VAL A 52 -1.99 -3.78 -7.31
CA VAL A 52 -1.82 -3.67 -5.86
C VAL A 52 -3.14 -3.32 -5.20
N THR A 53 -3.38 -3.88 -4.02
CA THR A 53 -4.58 -3.60 -3.22
C THR A 53 -4.18 -2.78 -2.00
N ILE A 54 -4.74 -1.57 -1.88
CA ILE A 54 -4.56 -0.69 -0.74
C ILE A 54 -5.75 -0.86 0.19
N SER A 55 -5.51 -1.36 1.40
CA SER A 55 -6.55 -1.53 2.41
C SER A 55 -6.94 -0.18 3.03
N ASN A 56 -8.24 -0.01 3.27
CA ASN A 56 -8.78 1.18 3.92
C ASN A 56 -8.33 1.35 5.38
N ARG A 57 -7.88 0.27 6.04
CA ARG A 57 -7.46 0.28 7.46
C ARG A 57 -6.28 1.23 7.75
N GLY A 58 -5.51 1.60 6.73
CA GLY A 58 -4.38 2.52 6.87
C GLY A 58 -4.60 3.91 6.25
N THR A 59 -5.76 4.16 5.63
CA THR A 59 -6.01 5.37 4.83
C THR A 59 -7.16 6.22 5.36
N ASP A 60 -7.73 5.87 6.51
CA ASP A 60 -8.90 6.51 7.13
C ASP A 60 -10.13 6.61 6.19
N PHE A 61 -10.22 5.75 5.16
CA PHE A 61 -11.33 5.75 4.21
C PHE A 61 -12.41 4.75 4.64
N SER A 62 -13.57 5.25 5.06
CA SER A 62 -14.73 4.43 5.42
C SER A 62 -15.68 4.19 4.23
N ARG A 63 -15.77 5.12 3.27
CA ARG A 63 -16.63 5.00 2.08
C ARG A 63 -15.92 5.47 0.81
N VAL A 64 -15.79 4.58 -0.16
CA VAL A 64 -15.07 4.84 -1.42
C VAL A 64 -16.03 4.78 -2.62
N SER A 65 -17.01 5.68 -2.66
CA SER A 65 -17.91 5.84 -3.82
C SER A 65 -17.21 6.54 -4.99
N GLN A 66 -16.25 7.41 -4.67
CA GLN A 66 -15.39 8.11 -5.61
C GLN A 66 -13.96 8.07 -5.11
N ALA A 67 -13.03 7.74 -6.00
CA ALA A 67 -11.61 7.76 -5.72
C ALA A 67 -10.87 8.40 -6.89
N GLN A 68 -9.81 9.12 -6.58
CA GLN A 68 -8.92 9.70 -7.56
C GLN A 68 -7.49 9.33 -7.19
N LEU A 69 -6.73 8.93 -8.19
CA LEU A 69 -5.31 8.68 -8.07
C LEU A 69 -4.59 9.91 -8.59
N LEU A 70 -3.72 10.49 -7.77
CA LEU A 70 -2.99 11.70 -8.06
C LEU A 70 -1.49 11.39 -8.09
N TYR A 71 -0.78 12.04 -9.01
CA TYR A 71 0.67 12.11 -9.00
C TYR A 71 1.19 12.84 -7.75
N PRO A 72 2.48 12.71 -7.40
CA PRO A 72 3.09 13.43 -6.28
C PRO A 72 3.00 14.97 -6.38
N ASP A 73 2.81 15.51 -7.59
CA ASP A 73 2.60 16.94 -7.84
C ASP A 73 1.12 17.39 -7.68
N GLY A 74 0.23 16.45 -7.34
CA GLY A 74 -1.20 16.71 -7.16
C GLY A 74 -2.04 16.68 -8.44
N ARG A 75 -1.45 16.44 -9.63
CA ARG A 75 -2.24 16.25 -10.85
C ARG A 75 -2.98 14.92 -10.82
N VAL A 76 -4.19 14.90 -11.38
CA VAL A 76 -5.01 13.68 -11.45
C VAL A 76 -4.46 12.74 -12.51
N ALA A 77 -4.07 11.53 -12.10
CA ALA A 77 -3.67 10.45 -12.98
C ALA A 77 -4.87 9.63 -13.46
N ASP A 78 -5.82 9.35 -12.56
CA ASP A 78 -7.05 8.61 -12.87
C ASP A 78 -8.18 8.92 -11.88
N SER A 79 -9.42 8.65 -12.28
CA SER A 79 -10.60 8.81 -11.44
C SER A 79 -11.57 7.64 -11.58
N TYR A 80 -12.00 7.10 -10.45
CA TYR A 80 -12.99 6.03 -10.34
C TYR A 80 -14.30 6.55 -9.76
N ARG A 81 -15.42 6.15 -10.36
CA ARG A 81 -16.76 6.34 -9.80
C ARG A 81 -17.55 5.03 -9.89
N SER A 82 -18.14 4.61 -8.78
CA SER A 82 -18.86 3.33 -8.68
C SER A 82 -20.15 3.28 -9.52
N ASP A 83 -20.77 4.43 -9.77
CA ASP A 83 -22.03 4.57 -10.50
C ASP A 83 -21.92 4.32 -12.02
N ARG A 84 -20.70 4.27 -12.57
CA ARG A 84 -20.50 4.08 -14.01
C ARG A 84 -20.43 2.62 -14.46
N ARG A 85 -20.18 1.66 -13.56
CA ARG A 85 -19.97 0.27 -13.97
C ARG A 85 -21.24 -0.48 -14.36
N ASP A 86 -22.38 -0.13 -13.78
CA ASP A 86 -23.64 -0.80 -14.13
C ASP A 86 -24.15 -0.46 -15.54
N LYS A 87 -23.45 0.44 -16.27
CA LYS A 87 -23.82 0.83 -17.65
C LYS A 87 -22.71 0.64 -18.68
N GLN A 88 -21.52 0.16 -18.32
CA GLN A 88 -20.37 0.10 -19.24
C GLN A 88 -20.13 -1.31 -19.84
N ASP A 89 -21.13 -2.19 -19.80
CA ASP A 89 -21.07 -3.53 -20.43
C ASP A 89 -22.00 -3.68 -21.65
N GLY A 90 -22.57 -2.57 -22.15
CA GLY A 90 -23.60 -2.60 -23.21
C GLY A 90 -23.39 -1.65 -24.39
N SER A 91 -22.29 -0.90 -24.45
CA SER A 91 -22.03 0.02 -25.57
C SER A 91 -20.58 -0.06 -26.00
N ALA A 92 -20.22 -1.20 -26.58
CA ALA A 92 -19.26 -1.21 -27.67
C ALA A 92 -19.95 -0.58 -28.89
N GLU A 93 -20.21 0.73 -28.85
CA GLU A 93 -20.22 1.48 -30.10
C GLU A 93 -18.81 1.35 -30.66
N SER A 94 -18.66 0.38 -31.56
CA SER A 94 -17.55 0.26 -32.47
C SER A 94 -17.36 1.64 -33.08
N ILE A 95 -16.39 2.40 -32.57
CA ILE A 95 -15.92 3.62 -33.20
C ILE A 95 -15.32 3.13 -34.51
N SER A 96 -16.19 3.09 -35.53
CA SER A 96 -15.80 2.97 -36.93
C SER A 96 -14.67 3.96 -37.10
N SER A 97 -13.49 3.42 -37.37
CA SER A 97 -12.31 4.19 -37.68
C SER A 97 -12.65 5.05 -38.89
N GLY A 98 -13.11 6.27 -38.61
CA GLY A 98 -13.17 7.33 -39.58
C GLY A 98 -11.77 7.48 -40.11
N GLU A 99 -11.63 7.10 -41.37
CA GLU A 99 -10.53 7.39 -42.27
C GLU A 99 -9.95 8.76 -41.91
N ILE A 100 -8.82 8.76 -41.19
CA ILE A 100 -8.05 9.97 -40.97
C ILE A 100 -7.43 10.26 -42.32
N ASP A 101 -8.06 11.16 -43.08
CA ASP A 101 -7.43 11.85 -44.20
C ASP A 101 -6.16 12.49 -43.67
N THR A 102 -5.03 11.82 -43.91
CA THR A 102 -3.68 12.37 -43.71
C THR A 102 -3.46 13.46 -44.75
N ASP A 103 -3.99 14.64 -44.48
CA ASP A 103 -3.58 15.85 -45.19
C ASP A 103 -2.13 16.15 -44.78
N THR A 104 -1.23 15.66 -45.61
CA THR A 104 0.22 15.75 -45.45
C THR A 104 0.62 17.18 -45.74
N THR A 105 0.65 18.02 -44.70
CA THR A 105 1.36 19.30 -44.77
C THR A 105 2.86 19.02 -44.74
N THR A 106 3.46 18.91 -45.92
CA THR A 106 4.92 18.93 -46.12
C THR A 106 5.49 20.21 -45.53
N VAL A 107 6.11 20.11 -44.36
CA VAL A 107 7.00 21.15 -43.84
C VAL A 107 8.31 21.05 -44.61
N THR A 108 8.53 21.98 -45.52
CA THR A 108 9.81 22.20 -46.19
C THR A 108 10.84 22.63 -45.15
N VAL A 109 11.68 21.69 -44.71
CA VAL A 109 12.89 21.98 -43.95
C VAL A 109 13.93 22.47 -44.95
N ASN A 110 14.23 23.77 -44.90
CA ASN A 110 15.40 24.33 -45.58
C ASN A 110 16.65 23.74 -44.91
N GLU A 111 17.29 22.85 -45.65
CA GLU A 111 18.65 22.40 -45.43
C GLU A 111 19.56 23.49 -45.99
N ASP A 112 20.16 24.29 -45.10
CA ASP A 112 21.29 25.13 -45.45
C ASP A 112 22.48 24.71 -44.59
N SER A 113 23.52 24.32 -45.31
CA SER A 113 24.83 23.87 -44.83
C SER A 113 25.63 25.06 -44.35
N GLU A 114 26.46 24.88 -43.31
CA GLU A 114 27.85 25.36 -43.23
C GLU A 114 28.42 24.85 -41.89
N GLN A 115 29.30 23.85 -41.91
CA GLN A 115 30.75 23.95 -42.14
C GLN A 115 31.54 24.31 -40.86
N GLY A 116 32.18 23.30 -40.28
CA GLY A 116 33.53 23.38 -39.68
C GLY A 116 33.70 24.12 -38.35
N SER A 117 34.09 23.39 -37.30
CA SER A 117 35.41 23.58 -36.71
C SER A 117 35.71 22.46 -35.72
N GLU A 118 36.65 21.61 -36.10
CA GLU A 118 37.47 20.85 -35.16
C GLU A 118 38.20 21.86 -34.25
N ASN A 119 38.28 21.59 -32.95
CA ASN A 119 39.30 22.18 -32.10
C ASN A 119 39.71 21.19 -31.02
N GLU A 120 40.70 20.37 -31.37
CA GLU A 120 41.61 19.73 -30.42
C GLU A 120 42.53 20.78 -29.81
N ASN A 121 42.63 20.82 -28.49
CA ASN A 121 43.86 21.18 -27.77
C ASN A 121 43.67 20.72 -26.31
N ASN A 122 44.45 19.74 -25.83
CA ASN A 122 45.73 19.92 -25.14
C ASN A 122 45.64 20.94 -23.99
N SER A 123 46.28 20.83 -22.83
CA SER A 123 47.17 19.86 -22.19
C SER A 123 47.47 20.50 -20.82
N ASP A 124 47.90 19.68 -19.88
CA ASP A 124 48.90 20.00 -18.86
C ASP A 124 48.63 21.07 -17.76
N SER A 125 48.57 20.56 -16.54
CA SER A 125 49.46 20.87 -15.41
C SER A 125 50.11 22.27 -15.32
N ALA A 126 49.80 23.01 -14.25
CA ALA A 126 50.82 23.58 -13.35
C ALA A 126 50.23 24.16 -12.06
N GLU A 127 51.06 24.06 -11.04
CA GLU A 127 51.02 24.46 -9.63
C GLU A 127 50.72 25.94 -9.29
N ASP A 128 50.17 26.10 -8.08
CA ASP A 128 50.62 27.00 -6.98
C ASP A 128 50.74 28.54 -7.22
N LYS A 129 49.87 29.33 -6.57
CA LYS A 129 50.24 30.20 -5.42
C LYS A 129 49.13 31.14 -4.93
N THR A 130 49.10 31.21 -3.61
CA THR A 130 48.44 32.06 -2.59
C THR A 130 48.40 33.58 -2.85
N GLN A 131 47.28 34.23 -2.48
CA GLN A 131 47.18 35.51 -1.72
C GLN A 131 45.68 35.91 -1.60
N GLU A 132 45.01 35.73 -0.46
CA GLU A 132 44.96 36.63 0.70
C GLU A 132 44.43 38.04 0.39
N SER A 133 43.13 38.28 0.63
CA SER A 133 42.65 39.48 1.32
C SER A 133 41.18 39.40 1.73
N SER A 134 41.00 39.61 3.04
CA SER A 134 39.78 39.80 3.82
C SER A 134 38.78 40.81 3.25
N ALA A 135 37.48 40.52 3.36
CA ALA A 135 36.58 41.24 4.27
C ALA A 135 35.12 40.75 4.14
N THR A 136 34.65 40.10 5.21
CA THR A 136 33.37 40.35 5.88
C THR A 136 32.10 40.56 5.05
N ASN A 137 31.32 39.49 4.88
CA ASN A 137 29.86 39.54 5.04
C ASN A 137 29.34 38.25 5.70
N THR A 138 29.38 38.30 7.02
CA THR A 138 28.49 37.75 8.04
C THR A 138 27.30 36.88 7.57
N ASN A 139 27.51 35.57 7.62
CA ASN A 139 26.72 34.63 8.45
C ASN A 139 25.20 34.50 8.18
N LEU A 140 24.84 33.75 7.13
CA LEU A 140 23.49 33.21 6.92
C LEU A 140 23.48 31.75 6.41
N GLN A 141 24.56 31.00 6.68
CA GLN A 141 24.67 29.56 6.35
C GLN A 141 24.73 28.65 7.58
N LYS A 142 24.47 29.18 8.78
CA LYS A 142 24.48 28.40 10.03
C LYS A 142 23.08 28.26 10.63
N LEU A 143 22.14 27.74 9.84
CA LEU A 143 20.79 27.41 10.32
C LEU A 143 20.24 26.05 9.84
N PHE A 144 21.10 25.20 9.26
CA PHE A 144 20.73 23.81 8.93
C PHE A 144 21.75 22.78 9.41
N THR A 145 22.51 23.08 10.47
CA THR A 145 23.19 22.05 11.26
C THR A 145 22.23 21.60 12.37
N THR A 146 21.16 20.90 11.98
CA THR A 146 20.29 20.22 12.95
C THR A 146 21.01 18.93 13.37
N SER A 147 21.63 19.03 14.54
CA SER A 147 21.91 17.95 15.49
C SER A 147 21.74 16.52 14.98
N SER A 148 22.86 15.89 14.62
CA SER A 148 23.04 14.46 14.83
C SER A 148 23.17 14.20 16.34
N GLN A 149 22.10 14.40 17.09
CA GLN A 149 21.99 13.93 18.47
C GLN A 149 21.32 12.56 18.44
N GLN A 150 22.16 11.53 18.44
CA GLN A 150 22.11 10.47 19.44
C GLN A 150 20.69 10.09 19.91
N ALA A 151 19.90 9.45 19.05
CA ALA A 151 18.94 8.48 19.54
C ALA A 151 19.71 7.19 19.81
N ALA A 152 19.80 6.85 21.09
CA ALA A 152 20.34 5.59 21.56
C ALA A 152 19.82 4.42 20.71
N ALA A 153 20.73 3.49 20.45
CA ALA A 153 20.44 2.19 19.87
C ALA A 153 19.30 1.53 20.65
N SER A 154 18.08 1.67 20.15
CA SER A 154 17.04 0.70 20.36
C SER A 154 17.28 -0.36 19.29
N GLN A 155 18.12 -1.34 19.61
CA GLN A 155 18.03 -2.64 18.92
C GLN A 155 16.60 -3.11 19.12
N ALA A 156 15.74 -2.79 18.15
CA ALA A 156 14.43 -3.39 18.02
C ALA A 156 14.71 -4.85 17.68
N ASN A 157 14.82 -5.65 18.73
CA ASN A 157 14.90 -7.10 18.66
C ASN A 157 13.69 -7.57 17.84
N PRO A 158 13.87 -8.11 16.61
CA PRO A 158 12.75 -8.50 15.75
C PRO A 158 11.95 -9.70 16.32
N GLY A 159 12.29 -10.18 17.52
CA GLY A 159 11.61 -11.25 18.23
C GLY A 159 10.45 -10.83 19.16
N SER A 160 9.98 -9.59 19.16
CA SER A 160 8.99 -9.11 20.17
C SER A 160 7.51 -9.28 19.81
N TYR A 161 7.16 -9.45 18.53
CA TYR A 161 5.76 -9.68 18.14
C TYR A 161 5.27 -11.08 18.51
N PHE A 162 6.15 -12.09 18.56
CA PHE A 162 5.79 -13.45 18.97
C PHE A 162 5.46 -13.53 20.47
N TRP A 163 6.17 -12.77 21.31
CA TRP A 163 5.95 -12.74 22.76
C TRP A 163 4.64 -12.05 23.17
N ARG A 164 4.14 -11.09 22.38
CA ARG A 164 2.85 -10.43 22.67
C ARG A 164 1.65 -11.37 22.46
N TRP A 165 1.74 -12.33 21.56
CA TRP A 165 0.71 -13.38 21.38
C TRP A 165 0.92 -14.56 22.35
N ALA A 166 2.16 -14.90 22.71
CA ALA A 166 2.45 -15.96 23.67
C ALA A 166 1.84 -15.70 25.06
N GLY A 167 1.75 -14.43 25.50
CA GLY A 167 1.12 -14.07 26.77
C GLY A 167 -0.41 -14.21 26.80
N LEU A 168 -1.08 -14.14 25.64
CA LEU A 168 -2.54 -14.26 25.55
C LEU A 168 -2.98 -15.74 25.53
N LEU A 169 -2.14 -16.62 24.97
CA LEU A 169 -2.39 -18.07 24.91
C LEU A 169 -2.26 -18.76 26.27
N THR A 170 -1.36 -18.30 27.15
CA THR A 170 -1.20 -18.87 28.50
C THR A 170 -2.40 -18.59 29.42
N LEU A 171 -3.11 -17.46 29.22
CA LEU A 171 -4.29 -17.13 30.03
C LEU A 171 -5.51 -18.01 29.68
N VAL A 172 -5.66 -18.39 28.41
CA VAL A 172 -6.75 -19.29 27.97
C VAL A 172 -6.54 -20.73 28.48
N VAL A 173 -5.29 -21.20 28.53
CA VAL A 173 -4.98 -22.56 29.06
C VAL A 173 -5.25 -22.64 30.56
N ALA A 174 -4.95 -21.59 31.34
CA ALA A 174 -5.21 -21.58 32.79
C ALA A 174 -6.72 -21.58 33.14
N ALA A 175 -7.56 -20.93 32.32
CA ALA A 175 -9.01 -20.97 32.48
C ALA A 175 -9.64 -22.30 32.00
N GLY A 176 -9.04 -22.96 31.01
CA GLY A 176 -9.52 -24.26 30.51
C GLY A 176 -9.33 -25.42 31.51
N VAL A 177 -8.22 -25.43 32.25
CA VAL A 177 -7.93 -26.52 33.21
C VAL A 177 -8.86 -26.49 34.43
N SER A 178 -9.38 -25.32 34.81
CA SER A 178 -10.32 -25.21 35.96
C SER A 178 -11.71 -25.75 35.63
N VAL A 179 -12.16 -25.73 34.38
CA VAL A 179 -13.45 -26.31 33.97
C VAL A 179 -13.40 -27.84 33.90
N ALA A 180 -12.28 -28.44 33.46
CA ALA A 180 -12.16 -29.89 33.36
C ALA A 180 -12.16 -30.62 34.73
N VAL A 181 -11.62 -29.97 35.78
CA VAL A 181 -11.65 -30.53 37.15
C VAL A 181 -13.04 -30.39 37.79
N ALA A 182 -13.83 -29.39 37.40
CA ALA A 182 -15.20 -29.23 37.89
C ALA A 182 -16.15 -30.28 37.29
N VAL A 183 -16.04 -30.59 36.00
CA VAL A 183 -16.94 -31.56 35.32
C VAL A 183 -16.68 -33.00 35.75
N SER A 184 -15.45 -33.36 36.12
CA SER A 184 -15.11 -34.71 36.59
C SER A 184 -15.67 -35.06 37.97
N ARG A 185 -16.17 -34.08 38.76
CA ARG A 185 -16.86 -34.36 40.04
C ARG A 185 -18.36 -34.58 39.93
N TYR A 186 -18.97 -34.34 38.76
CA TYR A 186 -20.41 -34.53 38.57
C TYR A 186 -20.78 -35.83 37.84
N ALA A 187 -19.81 -36.61 37.37
CA ALA A 187 -20.06 -37.85 36.63
C ALA A 187 -20.17 -39.11 37.51
N VAL A 188 -20.31 -38.98 38.82
CA VAL A 188 -20.42 -40.12 39.75
C VAL A 188 -21.66 -39.97 40.63
N THR A 189 -22.84 -40.19 40.06
CA THR A 189 -24.07 -40.62 40.78
C THR A 189 -25.25 -40.69 39.80
N THR A 190 -25.26 -41.68 38.91
CA THR A 190 -26.50 -42.13 38.24
C THR A 190 -26.33 -43.61 37.88
N ASP A 191 -26.17 -44.48 38.87
CA ASP A 191 -26.23 -45.93 38.63
C ASP A 191 -26.75 -46.67 39.87
N THR A 192 -27.87 -46.21 40.41
CA THR A 192 -28.52 -46.86 41.57
C THR A 192 -30.04 -46.97 41.50
N GLU A 193 -30.72 -46.48 40.45
CA GLU A 193 -32.19 -46.52 40.41
C GLU A 193 -32.80 -47.64 39.53
N ASP A 194 -32.03 -48.32 38.68
CA ASP A 194 -32.58 -49.35 37.78
C ASP A 194 -32.66 -50.77 38.37
N LYS A 195 -32.33 -50.97 39.66
CA LYS A 195 -32.36 -52.30 40.30
C LYS A 195 -33.55 -52.60 41.22
N LEU A 196 -34.59 -51.75 41.25
CA LEU A 196 -35.77 -52.01 42.08
C LEU A 196 -37.04 -52.43 41.30
N ALA A 197 -36.95 -52.59 39.97
CA ALA A 197 -38.12 -53.00 39.17
C ALA A 197 -38.24 -54.53 38.93
N GLU A 198 -37.29 -55.36 39.37
CA GLU A 198 -37.24 -56.79 39.01
C GLU A 198 -37.66 -57.77 40.14
N THR A 199 -38.47 -57.32 41.11
CA THR A 199 -38.96 -58.19 42.20
C THR A 199 -40.45 -58.02 42.51
N PHE A 200 -41.31 -57.93 41.50
CA PHE A 200 -42.75 -58.20 41.69
C PHE A 200 -43.36 -58.86 40.45
N ASN A 201 -43.03 -60.14 40.23
CA ASN A 201 -43.91 -61.02 39.47
C ASN A 201 -44.00 -62.38 40.20
N ILE A 202 -44.82 -62.38 41.25
CA ILE A 202 -45.27 -63.58 41.98
C ILE A 202 -46.78 -63.67 41.71
N ASN A 203 -47.24 -64.87 41.33
CA ASN A 203 -48.60 -65.33 41.06
C ASN A 203 -49.11 -65.23 39.62
N GLU A 204 -48.93 -66.32 38.87
CA GLU A 204 -50.07 -67.06 38.30
C GLU A 204 -49.64 -68.51 37.97
N MET A 205 -49.97 -69.46 38.85
CA MET A 205 -50.48 -70.81 38.56
C MET A 205 -50.62 -71.63 39.85
#